data_AF-A0A077QYM5-F1
#
_entry.id   AF-A0A077QYM5-F1
#
_cell.length_a   1.000
_cell.length_b   1.000
_cell.length_c   1.000
_cell.angle_alpha   90.00
_cell.angle_beta   90.00
_cell.angle_gamma   90.00
#
_symmetry.space_group_name_H-M   'P 1'
#
loop_
_entity.id
_entity.type
_entity.pdbx_description
1 polymer ?
#
loop_
_entity_poly.entity_id
_entity_poly.type
_entity_poly.pdbx_seq_one_letter_code
_entity_poly.pdbx_strand_id
1 'polypeptide(L)'
;MACSIHKGWIALQRQFFCGHKRMHGLKWQFISTPDGILYVTGPHNGPQRDGPMAHDSKTVQWAVTYARRENGSQVFLYGDQANGTNPAILSTYRGDTISREQERFNMKMNT
;
A
#
# COMPACT_ATOMS: atom_id res chain seq x y z
N MET A 1 -38.51 -1.73 -14.68
CA MET A 1 -37.59 -1.52 -13.53
C MET A 1 -36.64 -2.70 -13.27
N ALA A 2 -37.02 -3.97 -13.44
CA ALA A 2 -36.14 -5.13 -13.15
C ALA A 2 -34.83 -5.23 -13.98
N CYS A 3 -34.84 -4.82 -15.26
CA CYS A 3 -33.67 -4.89 -16.15
C CYS A 3 -32.52 -3.94 -15.75
N SER A 4 -32.84 -2.78 -15.15
CA SER A 4 -31.83 -1.83 -14.69
C SER A 4 -31.11 -2.31 -13.43
N ILE A 5 -31.82 -3.05 -12.57
CA ILE A 5 -31.28 -3.61 -11.33
C ILE A 5 -30.24 -4.69 -11.69
N HIS A 6 -30.59 -5.61 -12.61
CA HIS A 6 -29.68 -6.68 -13.05
C HIS A 6 -28.38 -6.17 -13.69
N LYS A 7 -28.44 -5.10 -14.49
CA LYS A 7 -27.24 -4.45 -15.06
C LYS A 7 -26.35 -3.83 -13.97
N GLY A 8 -26.95 -3.28 -12.92
CA GLY A 8 -26.23 -2.75 -11.76
C GLY A 8 -25.44 -3.82 -11.00
N TRP A 9 -26.03 -4.99 -10.77
CA TRP A 9 -25.36 -6.10 -10.08
C TRP A 9 -24.17 -6.66 -10.84
N ILE A 10 -24.29 -6.81 -12.17
CA ILE A 10 -23.17 -7.27 -13.02
C ILE A 10 -22.03 -6.24 -13.02
N ALA A 11 -22.37 -4.95 -13.04
CA ALA A 11 -21.37 -3.89 -12.98
C ALA A 11 -20.61 -3.89 -11.63
N LEU A 12 -21.33 -4.05 -10.51
CA LEU A 12 -20.74 -4.18 -9.18
C LEU A 12 -19.85 -5.43 -9.06
N GLN A 13 -20.32 -6.57 -9.58
CA GLN A 13 -19.55 -7.81 -9.60
C GLN A 13 -18.20 -7.61 -10.31
N ARG A 14 -18.20 -6.95 -11.47
CA ARG A 14 -16.96 -6.61 -12.21
C ARG A 14 -16.05 -5.65 -11.46
N GLN A 15 -16.59 -4.65 -10.75
CA GLN A 15 -15.79 -3.68 -9.99
C GLN A 15 -14.96 -4.33 -8.86
N PHE A 16 -15.46 -5.41 -8.25
CA PHE A 16 -14.74 -6.10 -7.18
C PHE A 16 -13.92 -7.29 -7.65
N PHE A 17 -14.02 -7.72 -8.91
CA PHE A 17 -13.31 -8.90 -9.41
C PHE A 17 -11.84 -8.62 -9.69
N CYS A 18 -10.94 -9.14 -8.84
CA CYS A 18 -9.50 -9.05 -9.07
C CYS A 18 -9.07 -10.14 -10.08
N GLY A 19 -8.80 -9.75 -11.33
CA GLY A 19 -8.39 -10.71 -12.38
C GLY A 19 -7.12 -11.49 -12.04
N HIS A 20 -6.15 -10.87 -11.34
CA HIS A 20 -4.92 -11.53 -10.92
C HIS A 20 -5.15 -12.64 -9.87
N LYS A 21 -6.07 -12.42 -8.93
CA LYS A 21 -6.43 -13.40 -7.89
C LYS A 21 -7.61 -14.30 -8.28
N ARG A 22 -8.27 -14.00 -9.40
CA ARG A 22 -9.49 -14.67 -9.90
C ARG A 22 -10.61 -14.76 -8.86
N MET A 23 -10.73 -13.73 -8.01
CA MET A 23 -11.72 -13.67 -6.94
C MET A 23 -12.25 -12.25 -6.74
N HIS A 24 -13.45 -12.14 -6.18
CA HIS A 24 -13.97 -10.86 -5.71
C HIS A 24 -13.32 -10.48 -4.38
N GLY A 25 -12.92 -9.23 -4.23
CA GLY A 25 -12.28 -8.80 -3.01
C GLY A 25 -12.28 -7.29 -2.82
N LEU A 26 -12.12 -6.91 -1.55
CA LEU A 26 -11.80 -5.57 -1.11
C LEU A 26 -10.36 -5.57 -0.62
N LYS A 27 -9.69 -4.45 -0.80
CA LYS A 27 -8.34 -4.21 -0.29
C LYS A 27 -8.38 -3.17 0.82
N TRP A 28 -7.50 -3.36 1.78
CA TRP A 28 -7.28 -2.45 2.89
C TRP A 28 -5.80 -2.15 2.99
N GLN A 29 -5.47 -0.90 3.26
CA GLN A 29 -4.11 -0.49 3.59
C GLN A 29 -3.97 -0.41 5.10
N PHE A 30 -2.94 -1.05 5.63
CA PHE A 30 -2.58 -1.01 7.05
C PHE A 30 -1.20 -0.39 7.21
N ILE A 31 -1.06 0.47 8.22
CA ILE A 31 0.22 1.00 8.68
C ILE A 31 0.30 0.70 10.18
N SER A 32 1.33 -0.01 10.59
CA SER A 32 1.59 -0.28 12.00
C SER A 32 2.76 0.56 12.49
N THR A 33 2.57 1.21 13.62
CA THR A 33 3.64 1.88 14.35
C THR A 33 4.31 0.92 15.34
N PRO A 34 5.56 1.19 15.77
CA PRO A 34 6.28 0.30 16.70
C PRO A 34 5.59 0.09 18.06
N ASP A 35 4.75 1.02 18.50
CA ASP A 35 3.94 0.94 19.72
C ASP A 35 2.61 0.19 19.52
N GLY A 36 2.35 -0.33 18.31
CA GLY A 36 1.20 -1.20 18.02
C GLY A 36 -0.06 -0.48 17.56
N ILE A 37 -0.01 0.83 17.31
CA ILE A 37 -1.13 1.56 16.71
C ILE A 37 -1.25 1.17 15.23
N LEU A 38 -2.48 0.86 14.81
CA LEU A 38 -2.81 0.52 13.44
C LEU A 38 -3.61 1.66 12.81
N TYR A 39 -3.08 2.22 11.73
CA TYR A 39 -3.81 3.11 10.86
C TYR A 39 -4.33 2.33 9.65
N VAL A 40 -5.64 2.41 9.42
CA VAL A 40 -6.35 1.60 8.42
C VAL A 40 -7.03 2.50 7.40
N THR A 41 -6.81 2.26 6.11
CA THR A 41 -7.49 2.98 5.02
C THR A 41 -8.16 2.01 4.04
N GLY A 42 -9.35 2.38 3.59
CA GLY A 42 -10.18 1.59 2.67
C GLY A 42 -11.67 1.64 3.01
N PRO A 43 -12.49 0.77 2.40
CA PRO A 43 -12.10 -0.28 1.47
C PRO A 43 -11.80 0.24 0.05
N HIS A 44 -10.82 -0.40 -0.61
CA HIS A 44 -10.48 -0.18 -2.00
C HIS A 44 -10.96 -1.35 -2.87
N ASN A 45 -11.27 -1.09 -4.14
CA ASN A 45 -11.70 -2.14 -5.07
C ASN A 45 -10.58 -3.16 -5.30
N GLY A 46 -10.89 -4.45 -5.26
CA GLY A 46 -9.92 -5.54 -5.45
C GLY A 46 -9.02 -5.46 -6.70
N PRO A 47 -9.50 -5.00 -7.88
CA PRO A 47 -8.64 -4.81 -9.04
C PRO A 47 -7.66 -3.62 -8.93
N GLN A 48 -7.84 -2.71 -7.98
CA GLN A 48 -6.97 -1.54 -7.82
C GLN A 48 -5.55 -1.97 -7.43
N ARG A 49 -4.54 -1.32 -8.00
CA ARG A 49 -3.12 -1.60 -7.69
C ARG A 49 -2.73 -0.97 -6.36
N ASP A 50 -1.75 -1.57 -5.67
CA ASP A 50 -1.38 -1.15 -4.31
C ASP A 50 -0.65 0.21 -4.28
N GLY A 51 0.18 0.52 -5.29
CA GLY A 51 0.81 1.85 -5.42
C GLY A 51 -0.19 3.02 -5.47
N PRO A 52 -1.17 3.02 -6.40
CA PRO A 52 -2.24 4.02 -6.41
C PRO A 52 -3.03 4.08 -5.10
N MET A 53 -3.23 2.96 -4.41
CA MET A 53 -3.92 2.93 -3.11
C MET A 53 -3.20 3.79 -2.05
N ALA A 54 -1.85 3.75 -2.00
CA ALA A 54 -1.06 4.57 -1.09
C ALA A 54 -1.09 6.07 -1.42
N HIS A 55 -1.29 6.42 -2.70
CA HIS A 55 -1.49 7.80 -3.13
C HIS A 55 -2.91 8.28 -2.79
N ASP A 56 -3.93 7.48 -3.11
CA ASP A 56 -5.34 7.80 -2.87
C ASP A 56 -5.66 7.97 -1.38
N SER A 57 -5.00 7.20 -0.51
CA SER A 57 -5.14 7.33 0.95
C SER A 57 -4.51 8.60 1.51
N LYS A 58 -3.80 9.39 0.70
CA LYS A 58 -2.98 10.55 1.11
C LYS A 58 -1.92 10.23 2.17
N THR A 59 -1.66 8.93 2.41
CA THR A 59 -0.67 8.45 3.38
C THR A 59 0.70 9.03 3.09
N VAL A 60 1.09 9.02 1.82
CA VAL A 60 2.37 9.55 1.37
C VAL A 60 2.50 11.04 1.68
N GLN A 61 1.48 11.82 1.33
CA GLN A 61 1.47 13.26 1.55
C GLN A 61 1.53 13.57 3.05
N TRP A 62 0.73 12.86 3.86
CA TRP A 62 0.75 12.98 5.31
C TRP A 62 2.14 12.67 5.88
N ALA A 63 2.77 11.57 5.44
CA ALA A 63 4.06 11.16 5.96
C ALA A 63 5.19 12.16 5.60
N VAL A 64 5.22 12.70 4.38
CA VAL A 64 6.18 13.75 4.00
C VAL A 64 6.08 14.98 4.89
N THR A 65 4.85 15.38 5.25
CA THR A 65 4.60 16.59 6.03
C THR A 65 4.79 16.38 7.53
N TYR A 66 4.28 15.28 8.08
CA TYR A 66 4.12 15.11 9.53
C TYR A 66 5.00 14.02 10.14
N ALA A 67 5.49 13.05 9.36
CA ALA A 67 6.35 11.99 9.89
C ALA A 67 7.78 12.52 10.10
N ARG A 68 7.97 13.28 11.18
CA ARG A 68 9.23 13.93 11.56
C ARG A 68 9.63 13.49 12.97
N ARG A 69 10.93 13.28 13.17
CA ARG A 69 11.50 13.13 14.51
C ARG A 69 11.55 14.49 15.21
N GLU A 70 11.78 14.49 16.51
CA GLU A 70 11.94 15.72 17.31
C GLU A 70 13.03 16.66 16.76
N ASN A 71 14.08 16.10 16.16
CA ASN A 71 15.16 16.86 15.53
C ASN A 71 14.85 17.33 14.09
N GLY A 72 13.62 17.18 13.61
CA GLY A 72 13.17 17.57 12.26
C GLY A 72 13.54 16.59 11.14
N SER A 73 14.27 15.51 11.41
CA SER A 73 14.59 14.50 10.40
C SER A 73 13.35 13.71 9.97
N GLN A 74 13.29 13.35 8.69
CA GLN A 74 12.18 12.57 8.11
C GLN A 74 12.15 11.15 8.67
N VAL A 75 10.96 10.70 9.05
CA VAL A 75 10.65 9.30 9.33
C VAL A 75 10.00 8.70 8.09
N PHE A 76 10.42 7.49 7.72
CA PHE A 76 9.90 6.80 6.56
C PHE A 76 9.05 5.62 6.99
N LEU A 77 7.97 5.38 6.26
CA LEU A 77 7.25 4.12 6.31
C LEU A 77 8.08 3.05 5.62
N TYR A 78 7.98 1.82 6.09
CA TYR A 78 8.59 0.66 5.45
C TYR A 78 7.50 -0.26 4.92
N GLY A 79 7.60 -0.70 3.66
CA GLY A 79 6.57 -1.52 3.04
C GLY A 79 7.01 -2.23 1.76
N ASP A 80 6.05 -2.87 1.10
CA ASP A 80 6.29 -3.62 -0.14
C ASP A 80 6.71 -2.70 -1.29
N GLN A 81 7.58 -3.22 -2.17
CA GLN A 81 8.00 -2.59 -3.42
C GLN A 81 6.83 -2.28 -4.36
N ALA A 82 5.69 -2.96 -4.24
CA ALA A 82 4.47 -2.67 -4.98
C ALA A 82 3.96 -1.22 -4.77
N ASN A 83 4.42 -0.53 -3.71
CA ASN A 83 4.15 0.88 -3.48
C ASN A 83 4.96 1.82 -4.40
N GLY A 84 5.94 1.29 -5.14
CA GLY A 84 6.83 2.04 -6.02
C GLY A 84 7.83 2.92 -5.26
N THR A 85 8.57 3.74 -6.01
CA THR A 85 9.49 4.73 -5.44
C THR A 85 8.70 5.92 -4.90
N ASN A 86 8.91 6.25 -3.63
CA ASN A 86 8.11 7.25 -2.94
C ASN A 86 8.97 8.12 -1.99
N PRO A 87 8.69 9.43 -1.84
CA PRO A 87 9.43 10.29 -0.91
C PRO A 87 9.28 9.93 0.58
N ALA A 88 8.28 9.14 0.96
CA ALA A 88 8.01 8.78 2.36
C ALA A 88 7.89 7.28 2.64
N ILE A 89 8.03 6.42 1.63
CA ILE A 89 7.96 4.95 1.78
C ILE A 89 9.25 4.34 1.25
N LEU A 90 9.94 3.59 2.11
CA LEU A 90 11.07 2.76 1.76
C LEU A 90 10.60 1.33 1.48
N SER A 91 11.19 0.70 0.47
CA SER A 91 10.96 -0.69 0.12
C SER A 91 12.24 -1.50 0.23
N THR A 92 12.11 -2.82 0.38
CA THR A 92 13.23 -3.75 0.24
C THR A 92 13.95 -3.54 -1.09
N TYR A 93 15.28 -3.60 -1.08
CA TYR A 93 16.04 -3.76 -2.32
C TYR A 93 15.76 -5.14 -2.92
N ARG A 94 15.41 -5.21 -4.22
CA ARG A 94 15.22 -6.45 -4.97
C ARG A 94 15.85 -6.34 -6.37
N GLY A 95 16.36 -7.45 -6.88
CA GLY A 95 16.99 -7.57 -8.20
C GLY A 95 17.97 -8.75 -8.21
N ASP A 96 18.45 -9.11 -9.41
CA ASP A 96 19.36 -10.25 -9.58
C ASP A 96 20.74 -10.01 -8.94
N THR A 97 21.14 -8.74 -8.84
CA THR A 97 22.41 -8.33 -8.22
C THR A 97 22.15 -7.23 -7.21
N ILE A 98 22.05 -7.59 -5.93
CA ILE A 98 22.05 -6.64 -4.81
C ILE A 98 23.42 -6.64 -4.13
N SER A 99 23.86 -5.48 -3.65
CA SER A 99 25.12 -5.37 -2.93
C SER A 99 25.01 -5.94 -1.51
N ARG A 100 26.15 -6.31 -0.91
CA ARG A 100 26.20 -6.74 0.51
C ARG A 100 25.63 -5.70 1.47
N GLU A 101 25.72 -4.42 1.13
CA GLU A 101 25.16 -3.33 1.95
C GLU A 101 23.63 -3.30 1.85
N GLN A 102 23.08 -3.51 0.66
CA GLN A 102 21.64 -3.62 0.43
C GLN A 102 21.05 -4.86 1.12
N GLU A 103 21.76 -5.98 1.11
CA GLU A 103 21.38 -7.18 1.87
C GLU A 103 21.32 -6.91 3.37
N ARG A 104 22.37 -6.28 3.93
CA ARG A 104 22.41 -5.92 5.35
C ARG A 104 21.27 -4.97 5.73
N PHE A 105 20.96 -4.02 4.86
CA PHE A 105 19.81 -3.13 5.05
C PHE A 105 18.50 -3.92 5.09
N ASN A 106 18.25 -4.79 4.09
CA ASN A 106 17.06 -5.62 4.05
C ASN A 106 16.94 -6.51 5.31
N MET A 107 18.03 -7.13 5.76
CA MET A 107 18.04 -7.94 6.99
C MET A 107 17.62 -7.12 8.20
N LYS A 108 18.17 -5.92 8.36
CA LYS A 108 17.87 -5.04 9.50
C LYS A 108 16.41 -4.59 9.52
N MET A 109 15.80 -4.39 8.36
CA MET A 109 14.41 -3.93 8.25
C MET A 109 13.38 -5.07 8.33
N ASN A 110 13.81 -6.32 8.21
CA ASN A 110 12.96 -7.51 8.21
C ASN A 110 13.08 -8.32 9.52
N THR A 111 13.75 -7.75 10.54
CA THR A 111 13.92 -8.30 11.89
C THR A 111 13.02 -7.53 12.85
#